data_AF-A0A673IVL6-F1
#
_entry.id   AF-A0A673IVL6-F1
#
_cell.length_a   1.000
_cell.length_b   1.000
_cell.length_c   1.000
_cell.angle_alpha   90.00
_cell.angle_beta   90.00
_cell.angle_gamma   90.00
#
_symmetry.space_group_name_H-M   'P 1'
#
loop_
_entity.id
_entity.type
_entity.pdbx_description
1 polymer ?
#
loop_
_entity_poly.entity_id
_entity_poly.type
_entity_poly.pdbx_seq_one_letter_code
_entity_poly.pdbx_strand_id
1 'polypeptide(L)'
;MAQILPIRFQEHLQLQTLGVSPASISFSCLTMESDRFICIREKVDEQNQVLIVDLSDPSSPIRRPITADSAIMNPASKVIALKGAHQISLPRFIVLLFSDTLL
;
A
#
# COMPACT_ATOMS: atom_id res chain seq x y z
N MET A 1 29.73 12.69 27.75
CA MET A 1 28.69 13.69 27.41
C MET A 1 28.05 13.23 26.11
N ALA A 2 26.77 12.86 26.11
CA ALA A 2 26.09 12.46 24.88
C ALA A 2 25.91 13.69 23.98
N GLN A 3 26.47 13.63 22.78
CA GLN A 3 26.40 14.70 21.77
C GLN A 3 24.96 14.87 21.33
N ILE A 4 24.40 16.08 21.43
CA ILE A 4 23.03 16.38 21.00
C ILE A 4 22.97 16.24 19.49
N LEU A 5 22.26 15.22 19.01
CA LEU A 5 22.05 15.01 17.58
C LEU A 5 20.93 15.93 17.08
N PRO A 6 21.10 16.59 15.92
CA PRO A 6 20.10 17.51 15.37
C PRO A 6 18.86 16.80 14.80
N ILE A 7 18.81 15.47 14.84
CA ILE A 7 17.74 14.65 14.29
C ILE A 7 17.15 13.73 15.34
N ARG A 8 15.84 13.48 15.22
CA ARG A 8 15.18 12.37 15.91
C ARG A 8 15.03 11.24 14.90
N PHE A 9 15.72 10.14 15.17
CA PHE A 9 15.55 8.91 14.40
C PHE A 9 14.56 8.02 15.16
N GLN A 10 13.49 7.60 14.49
CA GLN A 10 12.47 6.74 15.05
C GLN A 10 12.02 5.73 14.00
N GLU A 11 11.99 4.46 14.39
CA GLU A 11 11.34 3.40 13.63
C GLU A 11 9.85 3.38 14.00
N HIS A 12 8.98 3.58 13.02
CA HIS A 12 7.53 3.56 13.25
C HIS A 12 6.96 2.16 13.14
N LEU A 13 7.41 1.39 12.14
CA LEU A 13 6.81 0.12 11.77
C LEU A 13 7.80 -0.72 10.97
N GLN A 14 7.82 -2.03 11.25
CA GLN A 14 8.53 -3.02 10.46
C GLN A 14 7.51 -3.79 9.60
N LEU A 15 7.53 -3.63 8.27
CA LEU A 15 6.51 -4.24 7.40
C LEU A 15 6.54 -5.78 7.42
N GLN A 16 7.70 -6.37 7.67
CA GLN A 16 7.85 -7.82 7.75
C GLN A 16 7.05 -8.44 8.92
N THR A 17 6.87 -7.70 10.01
CA THR A 17 6.07 -8.20 11.15
C THR A 17 4.57 -8.22 10.84
N LEU A 18 4.12 -7.47 9.83
CA LEU A 18 2.75 -7.49 9.31
C LEU A 18 2.50 -8.60 8.27
N GLY A 19 3.48 -9.47 8.05
CA GLY A 19 3.39 -10.57 7.10
C GLY A 19 3.49 -10.12 5.64
N VAL A 20 4.23 -9.04 5.38
CA VAL A 20 4.60 -8.60 4.03
C VAL A 20 5.85 -9.34 3.56
N SER A 21 5.80 -9.94 2.38
CA SER A 21 6.96 -10.57 1.76
C SER A 21 8.08 -9.54 1.50
N PRO A 22 9.35 -9.85 1.84
CA PRO A 22 10.47 -8.94 1.59
C PRO A 22 10.64 -8.61 0.10
N ALA A 23 10.22 -9.49 -0.81
CA ALA A 23 10.26 -9.24 -2.25
C ALA A 23 9.28 -8.13 -2.70
N SER A 24 8.19 -7.93 -1.96
CA SER A 24 7.21 -6.87 -2.21
C SER A 24 7.62 -5.51 -1.66
N ILE A 25 8.68 -5.43 -0.86
CA ILE A 25 9.26 -4.18 -0.36
C ILE A 25 10.19 -3.61 -1.42
N SER A 26 9.61 -3.14 -2.53
CA SER A 26 10.33 -2.57 -3.66
C SER A 26 9.56 -1.40 -4.25
N PHE A 27 10.25 -0.46 -4.91
CA PHE A 27 9.62 0.73 -5.51
C PHE A 27 8.55 0.39 -6.55
N SER A 28 8.66 -0.77 -7.21
CA SER A 28 7.62 -1.24 -8.13
C SER A 28 6.35 -1.65 -7.40
N CYS A 29 6.45 -2.24 -6.21
CA CYS A 29 5.33 -2.89 -5.53
C CYS A 29 4.75 -2.07 -4.37
N LEU A 30 5.55 -1.22 -3.73
CA LEU A 30 5.17 -0.43 -2.57
C LEU A 30 5.06 1.06 -2.93
N THR A 31 3.94 1.67 -2.55
CA THR A 31 3.69 3.11 -2.70
C THR A 31 3.33 3.73 -1.36
N MET A 32 3.89 4.92 -1.11
CA MET A 32 3.61 5.73 0.07
C MET A 32 3.43 7.18 -0.41
N GLU A 33 2.17 7.55 -0.64
CA GLU A 33 1.83 8.90 -1.12
C GLU A 33 1.75 9.93 0.03
N SER A 34 1.59 9.46 1.27
CA SER A 34 1.50 10.27 2.48
C SER A 34 1.92 9.49 3.72
N ASP A 35 1.98 10.17 4.87
CA ASP A 35 2.20 9.59 6.20
C ASP A 35 0.96 8.87 6.77
N ARG A 36 -0.13 8.75 6.00
CA ARG A 36 -1.38 8.10 6.42
C ARG A 36 -1.47 6.64 5.98
N PHE A 37 -1.09 6.35 4.74
CA PHE A 37 -1.32 5.04 4.14
C PHE A 37 -0.08 4.53 3.42
N ILE A 38 0.19 3.24 3.61
CA ILE A 38 1.15 2.49 2.82
C ILE A 38 0.37 1.47 1.99
N CYS A 39 0.60 1.47 0.68
CA CYS A 39 0.05 0.46 -0.21
C CYS A 39 1.15 -0.48 -0.66
N ILE A 40 0.91 -1.78 -0.51
CA ILE A 40 1.80 -2.82 -1.00
C ILE A 40 1.03 -3.73 -1.95
N ARG A 41 1.58 -3.93 -3.13
CA ARG A 41 1.12 -4.96 -4.06
C ARG A 41 1.92 -6.23 -3.80
N GLU A 42 1.22 -7.30 -3.55
CA GLU A 42 1.82 -8.58 -3.24
C GLU A 42 1.13 -9.68 -4.04
N LYS A 43 1.91 -10.72 -4.37
CA LYS A 43 1.40 -11.94 -4.98
C LYS A 43 1.55 -13.05 -3.94
N VAL A 44 0.43 -13.51 -3.38
CA VAL A 44 0.39 -14.60 -2.39
C VAL A 44 -0.29 -15.79 -3.05
N ASP A 45 0.37 -16.95 -3.03
CA ASP A 45 -0.18 -18.21 -3.56
C ASP A 45 -0.77 -18.07 -4.98
N GLU A 46 -0.05 -17.38 -5.87
CA GLU A 46 -0.46 -17.07 -7.25
C GLU A 46 -1.61 -16.04 -7.42
N GLN A 47 -2.16 -15.49 -6.33
CA GLN A 47 -3.16 -14.43 -6.38
C GLN A 47 -2.55 -13.04 -6.12
N ASN A 48 -2.90 -12.07 -6.98
CA ASN A 48 -2.52 -10.68 -6.77
C ASN A 48 -3.45 -10.03 -5.75
N GLN A 49 -2.85 -9.38 -4.76
CA GLN A 49 -3.56 -8.64 -3.74
C GLN A 49 -2.91 -7.27 -3.49
N VAL A 50 -3.73 -6.34 -3.04
CA VAL A 50 -3.27 -5.06 -2.52
C VAL A 50 -3.49 -5.07 -1.01
N LEU A 51 -2.40 -4.84 -0.29
CA LEU A 51 -2.37 -4.61 1.13
C LEU A 51 -2.35 -3.10 1.39
N ILE A 52 -3.26 -2.63 2.22
CA ILE A 52 -3.36 -1.24 2.66
C ILE A 52 -3.08 -1.22 4.15
N VAL A 53 -2.02 -0.51 4.56
CA VAL A 53 -1.66 -0.29 5.96
C VAL A 53 -2.02 1.15 6.30
N ASP A 54 -2.88 1.34 7.28
CA ASP A 54 -3.15 2.65 7.88
C ASP A 54 -2.10 2.90 8.97
N LEU A 55 -1.38 4.01 8.91
CA LEU A 55 -0.37 4.38 9.90
C LEU A 55 -0.99 4.88 11.21
N SER A 56 -2.29 5.20 11.21
CA SER A 56 -3.05 5.50 12.42
C SER A 56 -3.39 4.23 13.21
N ASP A 57 -3.56 3.10 12.53
CA ASP A 57 -3.75 1.77 13.11
C ASP A 57 -2.97 0.70 12.31
N PRO A 58 -1.65 0.58 12.53
CA PRO A 58 -0.82 -0.35 11.78
C PRO A 58 -1.06 -1.82 12.14
N SER A 59 -1.85 -2.09 13.19
CA SER A 59 -2.11 -3.45 13.68
C SER A 59 -3.13 -4.21 12.83
N SER A 60 -3.94 -3.50 12.03
CA SER A 60 -5.06 -4.07 11.28
C SER A 60 -4.92 -3.82 9.75
N PRO A 61 -3.91 -4.42 9.10
CA PRO A 61 -3.69 -4.20 7.67
C PRO A 61 -4.82 -4.81 6.83
N ILE A 62 -5.34 -4.04 5.87
CA ILE A 62 -6.48 -4.43 5.03
C ILE A 62 -5.95 -5.12 3.77
N ARG A 63 -6.29 -6.41 3.60
CA ARG A 63 -5.94 -7.21 2.41
C ARG A 63 -7.13 -7.25 1.45
N ARG A 64 -6.96 -6.81 0.20
CA ARG A 64 -8.00 -6.90 -0.84
C ARG A 64 -7.47 -7.63 -2.08
N PRO A 65 -8.20 -8.63 -2.61
CA PRO A 65 -7.79 -9.34 -3.83
C PRO A 65 -8.02 -8.43 -5.05
N ILE A 66 -6.97 -7.71 -5.45
CA ILE A 66 -7.02 -6.71 -6.51
C ILE A 66 -5.83 -6.96 -7.46
N THR A 67 -6.13 -7.16 -8.73
CA THR A 67 -5.12 -7.24 -9.79
C THR A 67 -4.95 -5.88 -10.46
N ALA A 68 -3.81 -5.23 -10.23
CA ALA A 68 -3.48 -3.93 -10.82
C ALA A 68 -1.97 -3.79 -11.07
N ASP A 69 -1.61 -3.06 -12.12
CA ASP A 69 -0.22 -2.72 -12.46
C ASP A 69 0.34 -1.65 -11.52
N SER A 70 -0.53 -0.78 -10.99
CA SER A 70 -0.16 0.26 -10.03
C SER A 70 -1.35 0.58 -9.14
N ALA A 71 -1.07 0.92 -7.88
CA ALA A 71 -2.06 1.28 -6.89
C ALA A 71 -1.51 2.46 -6.08
N ILE A 72 -2.31 3.52 -5.96
CA ILE A 72 -1.97 4.72 -5.17
C ILE A 72 -3.16 5.08 -4.29
N MET A 73 -2.90 5.44 -3.03
CA MET A 73 -3.95 5.89 -2.10
C MET A 73 -4.06 7.40 -2.10
N ASN A 74 -5.27 7.90 -1.87
CA ASN A 74 -5.49 9.31 -1.61
C ASN A 74 -4.82 9.72 -0.27
N PRO A 75 -4.09 10.84 -0.21
CA PRO A 75 -3.42 11.30 1.01
C PRO A 75 -4.33 11.55 2.23
N ALA A 76 -5.63 11.82 2.03
CA ALA A 76 -6.53 12.24 3.09
C ALA A 76 -7.70 11.28 3.36
N SER A 77 -8.21 10.59 2.34
CA SER A 77 -9.38 9.71 2.47
C SER A 77 -9.09 8.29 2.00
N LYS A 78 -9.97 7.35 2.38
CA LYS A 78 -9.85 5.92 2.05
C LYS A 78 -10.27 5.63 0.60
N VAL A 79 -9.63 6.30 -0.35
CA VAL A 79 -9.85 6.13 -1.79
C VAL A 79 -8.56 5.63 -2.43
N ILE A 80 -8.64 4.53 -3.17
CA ILE A 80 -7.51 3.97 -3.91
C ILE A 80 -7.71 4.14 -5.41
N ALA A 81 -6.69 4.64 -6.09
CA ALA A 81 -6.64 4.70 -7.54
C ALA A 81 -5.84 3.52 -8.07
N LEU A 82 -6.49 2.69 -8.88
CA LEU A 82 -5.88 1.50 -9.46
C LEU A 82 -5.69 1.68 -10.95
N LYS A 83 -4.48 1.39 -11.43
CA LYS A 83 -4.19 1.27 -12.86
C LYS A 83 -4.29 -0.21 -13.24
N GLY A 84 -5.32 -0.55 -14.00
CA GLY A 84 -5.53 -1.92 -14.48
C GLY A 84 -4.43 -2.40 -15.43
N ALA A 85 -4.27 -3.72 -15.51
CA ALA A 85 -3.40 -4.38 -16.48
C ALA A 85 -3.92 -4.16 -17.91
N HIS A 86 -2.99 -4.00 -18.85
CA HIS A 86 -3.30 -3.75 -20.26
C HIS A 86 -4.09 -4.90 -20.91
N GLN A 87 -5.42 -4.82 -20.93
CA GLN A 87 -6.22 -5.58 -21.90
C GLN A 87 -6.24 -4.82 -23.22
N ILE A 88 -5.75 -5.45 -24.29
CA ILE A 88 -5.62 -4.88 -25.65
C ILE A 88 -6.97 -4.33 -26.20
N SER A 89 -8.10 -4.67 -25.58
CA SER A 89 -9.44 -4.23 -26.00
C SER A 89 -10.09 -3.14 -25.15
N LEU A 90 -9.49 -2.66 -24.05
CA LEU A 90 -10.12 -1.67 -23.17
C LEU A 90 -9.18 -0.50 -22.82
N PRO A 91 -9.67 0.75 -22.81
CA PRO A 91 -8.86 1.91 -22.44
C PRO A 91 -8.43 1.83 -20.97
N ARG A 92 -7.33 2.51 -20.65
CA ARG A 92 -6.71 2.62 -19.31
C ARG A 92 -7.71 3.17 -18.30
N PHE A 93 -8.50 2.31 -17.65
CA PHE A 93 -9.40 2.75 -16.58
C PHE A 93 -8.62 2.88 -15.28
N ILE A 94 -8.61 4.11 -14.74
CA ILE A 94 -8.32 4.32 -13.32
C ILE A 94 -9.59 3.96 -12.58
N VAL A 95 -9.58 2.84 -11.85
CA VAL A 95 -10.69 2.47 -10.99
C VAL A 95 -10.45 3.12 -9.63
N LEU A 96 -11.35 4.02 -9.23
CA LEU A 96 -11.40 4.55 -7.87
C LEU A 96 -12.24 3.58 -7.02
N LEU A 97 -11.59 2.79 -6.18
CA LEU A 97 -12.31 2.02 -5.17
C LEU A 97 -12.38 2.83 -3.89
N PHE A 98 -13.60 3.05 -3.40
CA PHE A 98 -13.83 3.51 -2.04
C PHE A 98 -13.61 2.31 -1.11
N SER A 99 -12.66 2.42 -0.19
CA SER A 99 -12.40 1.34 0.78
C SER A 99 -13.54 1.15 1.79
N ASP A 100 -14.51 2.07 1.86
CA ASP A 100 -15.66 2.02 2.75
C ASP A 100 -16.89 1.24 2.19
N THR A 101 -16.94 0.92 0.89
CA THR A 101 -18.16 0.42 0.22
C THR A 101 -18.23 -1.11 0.04
N LEU A 102 -17.80 -1.90 1.02
CA LEU A 102 -17.98 -3.36 0.98
C LEU A 102 -18.18 -3.94 2.40
N LEU A 103 -19.21 -3.42 3.07
CA LEU A 103 -19.94 -4.07 4.15
C LEU A 103 -21.28 -4.55 3.57
#